data_AF-A0A965F505-F1
#
_entry.id   AF-A0A965F505-F1
#
_cell.length_a   1.000
_cell.length_b   1.000
_cell.length_c   1.000
_cell.angle_alpha   90.00
_cell.angle_beta   90.00
_cell.angle_gamma   90.00
#
_symmetry.space_group_name_H-M   'P 1'
#
loop_
_entity.id
_entity.type
_entity.pdbx_description
1 polymer ?
#
loop_
_entity_poly.entity_id
_entity_poly.type
_entity_poly.pdbx_seq_one_letter_code
_entity_poly.pdbx_strand_id
1 'polypeptide(L)'
;MGKATGFLEFERADRGYIKPEERLKNYKEYVTPLPGAELTKQASRCMNCGIPYCHNGCPVNNMIPDWNDLVYRDQWQAALETLHSTNNFPEFTGRICPAPCEASCTLNITEEPVTIKSIECAIVDRGWEEGWIAPQIAARKTGKRVAVVGSGPAGMAAAQQLARAGHAVTLFEKQDRIGGLLRYG
;
A
#
# COMPACT_ATOMS: atom_id res chain seq x y z
N MET A 1 -16.09 -5.70 -10.09
CA MET A 1 -14.64 -5.67 -9.84
C MET A 1 -13.90 -6.03 -11.11
N GLY A 2 -13.05 -5.12 -11.58
CA GLY A 2 -12.20 -5.32 -12.76
C GLY A 2 -12.98 -5.46 -14.08
N LYS A 3 -12.24 -5.75 -15.15
CA LYS A 3 -12.82 -6.16 -16.43
C LYS A 3 -12.86 -7.68 -16.46
N ALA A 4 -14.03 -8.27 -16.74
CA ALA A 4 -14.23 -9.73 -16.68
C ALA A 4 -13.21 -10.53 -17.52
N THR A 5 -12.72 -9.96 -18.62
CA THR A 5 -11.72 -10.54 -19.53
C THR A 5 -10.36 -9.83 -19.47
N GLY A 6 -10.15 -8.91 -18.53
CA GLY A 6 -8.95 -8.06 -18.50
C GLY A 6 -7.64 -8.83 -18.40
N PHE A 7 -7.63 -9.96 -17.69
CA PHE A 7 -6.46 -10.85 -17.61
C PHE A 7 -6.15 -11.60 -18.91
N LEU A 8 -7.14 -11.80 -19.79
CA LEU A 8 -6.96 -12.43 -21.10
C LEU A 8 -6.49 -11.44 -22.17
N GLU A 9 -6.79 -10.15 -21.99
CA GLU A 9 -6.57 -9.12 -23.01
C GLU A 9 -5.27 -8.34 -22.83
N PHE A 10 -4.80 -8.19 -21.60
CA PHE A 10 -3.62 -7.39 -21.28
C PHE A 10 -2.57 -8.27 -20.64
N GLU A 11 -1.33 -8.21 -21.10
CA GLU A 11 -0.19 -8.85 -20.43
C GLU A 11 0.19 -8.14 -19.13
N ARG A 12 0.90 -8.85 -18.24
CA ARG A 12 1.38 -8.29 -16.99
C ARG A 12 2.47 -7.28 -17.31
N ALA A 13 2.31 -6.07 -16.81
CA ALA A 13 3.34 -5.04 -16.84
C ALA A 13 3.64 -4.61 -15.42
N ASP A 14 4.92 -4.45 -15.08
CA ASP A 14 5.36 -4.04 -13.74
C ASP A 14 6.30 -2.83 -13.81
N ARG A 15 6.61 -2.27 -12.64
CA ARG A 15 7.52 -1.13 -12.51
C ARG A 15 8.89 -1.45 -13.08
N GLY A 16 9.45 -0.49 -13.80
CA GLY A 16 10.79 -0.57 -14.34
C GLY A 16 11.85 -0.15 -13.33
N TYR A 17 13.11 -0.23 -13.75
CA TYR A 17 14.25 0.27 -12.97
C TYR A 17 15.11 1.20 -13.83
N ILE A 18 15.62 2.26 -13.20
CA ILE A 18 16.67 3.08 -13.78
C ILE A 18 17.89 2.20 -14.07
N LYS A 19 18.57 2.47 -15.19
CA LYS A 19 19.73 1.70 -15.64
C LYS A 19 20.83 1.62 -14.57
N PRO A 20 21.55 0.49 -14.44
CA PRO A 20 22.60 0.32 -13.44
C PRO A 20 23.62 1.46 -13.41
N GLU A 21 24.08 1.93 -14.56
CA GLU A 21 25.12 2.96 -14.69
C GLU A 21 24.68 4.32 -14.12
N GLU A 22 23.38 4.60 -14.14
CA GLU A 22 22.79 5.83 -13.62
C GLU A 22 22.50 5.72 -12.12
N ARG A 23 21.94 4.59 -11.66
CA ARG A 23 21.57 4.39 -10.24
C ARG A 23 22.76 4.14 -9.32
N LEU A 24 23.96 3.87 -9.85
CA LEU A 24 25.19 3.77 -9.05
C LEU A 24 25.75 5.13 -8.61
N LYS A 25 25.24 6.25 -9.15
CA LYS A 25 25.77 7.60 -8.89
C LYS A 25 25.13 8.30 -7.70
N ASN A 26 24.06 7.75 -7.13
CA ASN A 26 23.31 8.37 -6.04
C ASN A 26 22.47 7.33 -5.28
N TYR A 27 21.87 7.75 -4.16
CA TYR A 27 21.02 6.92 -3.31
C TYR A 27 19.52 7.24 -3.44
N LYS A 28 19.08 7.83 -4.56
CA LYS A 28 17.66 8.12 -4.80
C LYS A 28 16.90 6.85 -5.19
N GLU A 29 15.58 6.91 -5.08
CA GLU A 29 14.72 5.83 -5.57
C GLU A 29 14.98 5.56 -7.05
N TYR A 30 15.22 4.31 -7.39
CA TYR A 30 15.57 3.87 -8.75
C TYR A 30 14.44 3.07 -9.41
N VAL A 31 13.32 2.86 -8.71
CA VAL A 31 12.14 2.20 -9.25
C VAL A 31 11.36 3.23 -10.06
N THR A 32 11.03 2.89 -11.30
CA THR A 32 10.25 3.76 -12.19
C THR A 32 8.77 3.35 -12.09
N PRO A 33 7.87 4.24 -11.63
CA PRO A 33 6.45 3.95 -11.55
C PRO A 33 5.86 3.60 -12.92
N LEU A 34 4.83 2.74 -12.93
CA LEU A 34 4.05 2.49 -14.13
C LEU A 34 3.22 3.75 -14.49
N PRO A 35 3.07 4.08 -15.78
CA PRO A 35 2.15 5.13 -16.20
C PRO A 35 0.71 4.84 -15.76
N GLY A 36 -0.07 5.87 -15.44
CA GLY A 36 -1.45 5.72 -14.95
C GLY A 36 -2.34 4.87 -15.87
N ALA A 37 -2.24 5.05 -17.19
CA ALA A 37 -3.00 4.24 -18.16
C ALA A 37 -2.65 2.75 -18.11
N GLU A 38 -1.37 2.40 -17.87
CA GLU A 38 -0.95 1.01 -17.70
C GLU A 38 -1.41 0.46 -16.34
N LEU A 39 -1.36 1.27 -15.27
CA LEU A 39 -1.88 0.86 -13.96
C LEU A 39 -3.37 0.52 -14.01
N THR A 40 -4.18 1.31 -14.71
CA THR A 40 -5.61 1.01 -14.91
C THR A 40 -5.81 -0.32 -15.65
N LYS A 41 -4.98 -0.63 -16.66
CA LYS A 41 -5.00 -1.93 -17.33
C LYS A 41 -4.61 -3.07 -16.38
N GLN A 42 -3.54 -2.90 -15.59
CA GLN A 42 -3.11 -3.91 -14.63
C GLN A 42 -4.16 -4.15 -13.53
N ALA A 43 -4.82 -3.10 -13.04
CA ALA A 43 -5.93 -3.24 -12.09
C ALA A 43 -7.12 -3.98 -12.71
N SER A 44 -7.36 -3.82 -14.02
CA SER A 44 -8.41 -4.53 -14.74
C SER A 44 -8.17 -6.04 -14.88
N ARG A 45 -6.94 -6.53 -14.69
CA ARG A 45 -6.59 -7.97 -14.69
C ARG A 45 -7.14 -8.73 -13.48
N CYS A 46 -7.68 -8.05 -12.47
CA CYS A 46 -8.30 -8.73 -11.33
C CYS A 46 -9.52 -9.56 -11.78
N MET A 47 -9.49 -10.87 -11.52
CA MET A 47 -10.54 -11.82 -11.94
C MET A 47 -11.85 -11.73 -11.14
N ASN A 48 -11.90 -10.90 -10.09
CA ASN A 48 -13.03 -10.88 -9.15
C ASN A 48 -13.36 -12.27 -8.59
N CYS A 49 -12.35 -12.99 -8.09
CA CYS A 49 -12.49 -14.36 -7.59
C CYS A 49 -13.55 -14.43 -6.47
N GLY A 50 -14.40 -15.45 -6.49
CA GLY A 50 -15.36 -15.69 -5.40
C GLY A 50 -14.70 -15.91 -4.03
N ILE A 51 -13.49 -16.49 -4.01
CA ILE A 51 -12.62 -16.56 -2.83
C ILE A 51 -11.32 -15.80 -3.15
N PRO A 52 -11.14 -14.58 -2.61
CA PRO A 52 -9.96 -13.77 -2.89
C PRO A 52 -8.76 -14.22 -2.05
N TYR A 53 -8.02 -15.22 -2.52
CA TYR A 53 -6.81 -15.72 -1.83
C TYR A 53 -5.74 -14.66 -1.59
N CYS A 54 -5.72 -13.60 -2.41
CA CYS A 54 -4.86 -12.45 -2.19
C CYS A 54 -5.11 -11.73 -0.85
N HIS A 55 -6.34 -11.75 -0.31
CA HIS A 55 -6.65 -11.21 1.03
C HIS A 55 -5.88 -11.99 2.09
N ASN A 56 -6.02 -13.32 2.08
CA ASN A 56 -5.39 -14.20 3.06
C ASN A 56 -3.86 -14.24 2.92
N GLY A 57 -3.35 -14.07 1.69
CA GLY A 57 -1.92 -13.94 1.42
C GLY A 57 -1.33 -12.63 1.95
N CYS A 58 -2.15 -11.61 2.19
CA CYS A 58 -1.72 -10.34 2.75
C CYS A 58 -1.77 -10.40 4.30
N PRO A 59 -0.65 -10.20 5.02
CA PRO A 59 -0.64 -10.27 6.48
C PRO A 59 -1.55 -9.25 7.19
N VAL A 60 -1.93 -8.17 6.50
CA VAL A 60 -2.88 -7.16 7.02
C VAL A 60 -4.30 -7.34 6.47
N ASN A 61 -4.57 -8.45 5.78
CA ASN A 61 -5.87 -8.77 5.16
C ASN A 61 -6.43 -7.62 4.31
N ASN A 62 -5.57 -7.04 3.48
CA ASN A 62 -5.91 -5.87 2.66
C ASN A 62 -7.04 -6.20 1.65
N MET A 63 -7.92 -5.23 1.40
CA MET A 63 -9.12 -5.36 0.56
C MET A 63 -8.78 -5.19 -0.94
N ILE A 64 -7.91 -6.07 -1.43
CA ILE A 64 -7.19 -5.94 -2.72
C ILE A 64 -8.11 -5.83 -3.96
N PRO A 65 -9.09 -6.72 -4.17
CA PRO A 65 -10.01 -6.62 -5.30
C PRO A 65 -10.84 -5.33 -5.29
N ASP A 66 -11.17 -4.81 -4.11
CA ASP A 66 -11.99 -3.60 -3.97
C ASP A 66 -11.23 -2.38 -4.46
N TRP A 67 -10.03 -2.11 -3.93
CA TRP A 67 -9.26 -0.96 -4.41
C TRP A 67 -8.71 -1.15 -5.82
N ASN A 68 -8.51 -2.38 -6.31
CA ASN A 68 -8.22 -2.63 -7.72
C ASN A 68 -9.40 -2.22 -8.63
N ASP A 69 -10.63 -2.55 -8.26
CA ASP A 69 -11.81 -2.13 -9.02
C ASP A 69 -11.98 -0.62 -9.00
N LEU A 70 -11.73 0.02 -7.86
CA LEU A 70 -11.78 1.48 -7.74
C LEU A 70 -10.73 2.15 -8.63
N VAL A 71 -9.49 1.64 -8.67
CA VAL A 71 -8.46 2.12 -9.62
C VAL A 71 -8.89 1.91 -11.07
N TYR A 72 -9.45 0.74 -11.40
CA TYR A 72 -9.96 0.47 -12.75
C TYR A 72 -11.06 1.44 -13.17
N ARG A 73 -11.90 1.88 -12.23
CA ARG A 73 -12.99 2.86 -12.43
C ARG A 73 -12.56 4.31 -12.29
N ASP A 74 -11.26 4.57 -12.19
CA ASP A 74 -10.68 5.91 -11.98
C ASP A 74 -11.15 6.60 -10.67
N GLN A 75 -11.55 5.81 -9.66
CA GLN A 75 -12.01 6.26 -8.34
C GLN A 75 -10.86 6.23 -7.31
N TRP A 76 -9.78 6.95 -7.59
CA TRP A 76 -8.52 6.86 -6.84
C TRP A 76 -8.61 7.28 -5.37
N GLN A 77 -9.38 8.32 -5.06
CA GLN A 77 -9.55 8.77 -3.67
C GLN A 77 -10.27 7.70 -2.84
N ALA A 78 -11.32 7.08 -3.39
CA ALA A 78 -11.99 5.96 -2.73
C ALA A 78 -11.06 4.75 -2.60
N ALA A 79 -10.23 4.46 -3.63
CA ALA A 79 -9.24 3.40 -3.57
C ALA A 79 -8.24 3.62 -2.41
N LEU A 80 -7.81 4.86 -2.20
CA LEU A 80 -6.94 5.25 -1.10
C LEU A 80 -7.61 5.06 0.27
N GLU A 81 -8.87 5.47 0.40
CA GLU A 81 -9.65 5.26 1.63
C GLU A 81 -9.79 3.78 1.96
N THR A 82 -10.12 2.95 0.95
CA THR A 82 -10.19 1.49 1.09
C THR A 82 -8.82 0.91 1.48
N LEU A 83 -7.73 1.35 0.86
CA LEU A 83 -6.37 0.90 1.17
C LEU A 83 -5.96 1.21 2.62
N HIS A 84 -6.27 2.43 3.08
CA HIS A 84 -5.99 2.86 4.45
C HIS A 84 -6.90 2.24 5.52
N SER A 85 -7.99 1.58 5.11
CA SER A 85 -8.89 0.91 6.06
C SER A 85 -8.21 -0.27 6.78
N THR A 86 -7.24 -0.92 6.11
CA THR A 86 -6.50 -2.07 6.64
C THR A 86 -5.00 -1.81 6.82
N ASN A 87 -4.42 -0.87 6.05
CA ASN A 87 -2.99 -0.62 6.05
C ASN A 87 -2.64 0.80 6.51
N ASN A 88 -1.89 0.90 7.62
CA ASN A 88 -1.42 2.18 8.14
C ASN A 88 -0.34 2.83 7.27
N PHE A 89 0.46 2.02 6.55
CA PHE A 89 1.64 2.47 5.79
C PHE A 89 1.77 1.80 4.40
N PRO A 90 0.81 2.06 3.49
CA PRO A 90 0.89 1.60 2.11
C PRO A 90 2.15 2.08 1.37
N GLU A 91 2.74 3.22 1.77
CA GLU A 91 3.96 3.78 1.18
C GLU A 91 5.20 2.91 1.43
N PHE A 92 5.27 2.25 2.60
CA PHE A 92 6.37 1.34 2.93
C PHE A 92 6.11 -0.01 2.29
N THR A 93 4.92 -0.57 2.52
CA THR A 93 4.53 -1.89 2.06
C THR A 93 4.51 -1.99 0.53
N GLY A 94 4.00 -0.99 -0.19
CA GLY A 94 4.05 -0.90 -1.65
C GLY A 94 5.47 -0.82 -2.23
N ARG A 95 6.50 -0.53 -1.42
CA ARG A 95 7.92 -0.47 -1.83
C ARG A 95 8.70 -1.69 -1.38
N ILE A 96 8.59 -2.11 -0.13
CA ILE A 96 9.48 -3.12 0.48
C ILE A 96 8.85 -4.51 0.61
N CYS A 97 7.52 -4.64 0.54
CA CYS A 97 6.85 -5.93 0.72
C CYS A 97 7.31 -6.94 -0.34
N PRO A 98 7.53 -8.22 0.01
CA PRO A 98 7.80 -9.28 -0.97
C PRO A 98 6.56 -9.74 -1.74
N ALA A 99 5.41 -9.06 -1.57
CA ALA A 99 4.15 -9.32 -2.27
C ALA A 99 3.60 -10.76 -2.16
N PRO A 100 3.44 -11.32 -0.94
CA PRO A 100 2.84 -12.65 -0.76
C PRO A 100 1.38 -12.74 -1.27
N CYS A 101 0.70 -11.59 -1.37
CA CYS A 101 -0.62 -11.46 -2.00
C CYS A 101 -0.60 -11.76 -3.51
N GLU A 102 0.48 -11.43 -4.22
CA GLU A 102 0.65 -11.76 -5.64
C GLU A 102 0.96 -13.25 -5.80
N ALA A 103 1.83 -13.81 -4.95
CA ALA A 103 2.11 -15.25 -4.93
C ALA A 103 0.83 -16.07 -4.65
N SER A 104 -0.07 -15.54 -3.83
CA SER A 104 -1.36 -16.16 -3.48
C SER A 104 -2.50 -15.83 -4.45
N CYS A 105 -2.25 -15.02 -5.49
CA CYS A 105 -3.30 -14.63 -6.43
C CYS A 105 -3.79 -15.87 -7.21
N THR A 106 -5.11 -16.04 -7.35
CA THR A 106 -5.67 -17.17 -8.13
C THR A 106 -5.16 -17.19 -9.57
N LEU A 107 -4.91 -16.03 -10.17
CA LEU A 107 -4.39 -15.93 -11.53
C LEU A 107 -2.97 -16.54 -11.63
N ASN A 108 -2.19 -16.49 -10.53
CA ASN A 108 -0.84 -17.06 -10.42
C ASN A 108 -0.78 -18.59 -10.57
N ILE A 109 -1.93 -19.27 -10.57
CA ILE A 109 -2.00 -20.73 -10.76
C ILE A 109 -1.69 -21.11 -12.21
N THR A 110 -2.16 -20.31 -13.16
CA THR A 110 -2.09 -20.61 -14.61
C THR A 110 -1.39 -19.54 -15.43
N GLU A 111 -1.32 -18.31 -14.92
CA GLU A 111 -0.76 -17.14 -15.59
C GLU A 111 -0.03 -16.23 -14.60
N GLU A 112 0.42 -15.07 -15.07
CA GLU A 112 1.05 -14.05 -14.23
C GLU A 112 0.02 -13.34 -13.31
N PRO A 113 0.32 -13.11 -12.03
CA PRO A 113 -0.59 -12.46 -11.11
C PRO A 113 -0.85 -10.99 -11.45
N VAL A 114 -1.87 -10.41 -10.81
CA VAL A 114 -2.07 -8.96 -10.81
C VAL A 114 -0.89 -8.28 -10.11
N THR A 115 -0.43 -7.13 -10.60
CA THR A 115 0.66 -6.34 -9.99
C THR A 115 0.18 -5.54 -8.77
N ILE A 116 -0.34 -6.25 -7.77
CA ILE A 116 -0.98 -5.73 -6.55
C ILE A 116 -0.08 -4.71 -5.85
N LYS A 117 1.21 -5.04 -5.65
CA LYS A 117 2.15 -4.16 -4.93
C LYS A 117 2.39 -2.85 -5.67
N SER A 118 2.43 -2.90 -7.01
CA SER A 118 2.64 -1.71 -7.84
C SER A 118 1.41 -0.81 -7.88
N ILE A 119 0.21 -1.38 -7.85
CA ILE A 119 -1.04 -0.63 -7.74
C ILE A 119 -1.18 -0.01 -6.34
N GLU A 120 -0.88 -0.75 -5.26
CA GLU A 120 -0.85 -0.23 -3.89
C GLU A 120 0.07 1.01 -3.78
N CYS A 121 1.30 0.91 -4.31
CA CYS A 121 2.25 2.02 -4.30
C CYS A 121 1.71 3.24 -5.06
N ALA A 122 1.09 3.02 -6.23
CA ALA A 122 0.55 4.11 -7.03
C ALA A 122 -0.62 4.83 -6.36
N ILE A 123 -1.50 4.09 -5.66
CA ILE A 123 -2.63 4.68 -4.93
C ILE A 123 -2.12 5.64 -3.85
N VAL A 124 -1.16 5.22 -3.02
CA VAL A 124 -0.63 6.06 -1.94
C VAL A 124 0.21 7.22 -2.45
N ASP A 125 1.02 7.01 -3.49
CA ASP A 125 1.85 8.08 -4.07
C ASP A 125 0.96 9.19 -4.64
N ARG A 126 -0.08 8.81 -5.41
CA ARG A 126 -1.08 9.77 -5.90
C ARG A 126 -1.84 10.46 -4.76
N GLY A 127 -2.21 9.72 -3.71
CA GLY A 127 -2.87 10.28 -2.54
C GLY A 127 -2.05 11.37 -1.83
N TRP A 128 -0.73 11.23 -1.82
CA TRP A 128 0.19 12.26 -1.33
C TRP A 128 0.27 13.46 -2.28
N GLU A 129 0.46 13.23 -3.57
CA GLU A 129 0.58 14.27 -4.60
C GLU A 129 -0.67 15.16 -4.68
N GLU A 130 -1.85 14.55 -4.57
CA GLU A 130 -3.15 15.22 -4.63
C GLU A 130 -3.57 15.83 -3.26
N GLY A 131 -2.80 15.58 -2.19
CA GLY A 131 -3.07 16.11 -0.86
C GLY A 131 -4.26 15.48 -0.13
N TRP A 132 -4.68 14.26 -0.51
CA TRP A 132 -5.81 13.57 0.11
C TRP A 132 -5.46 12.95 1.47
N ILE A 133 -4.18 12.70 1.73
CA ILE A 133 -3.71 12.11 2.99
C ILE A 133 -3.60 13.20 4.06
N ALA A 134 -4.60 13.26 4.93
CA ALA A 134 -4.67 14.21 6.05
C ALA A 134 -4.73 13.49 7.42
N PRO A 135 -4.27 14.15 8.51
CA PRO A 135 -4.42 13.60 9.85
C PRO A 135 -5.89 13.39 10.23
N GLN A 136 -6.23 12.18 10.68
CA GLN A 136 -7.55 11.87 11.22
C GLN A 136 -7.58 12.13 12.73
N ILE A 137 -8.03 13.32 13.10
CA ILE A 137 -8.11 13.73 14.52
C ILE A 137 -9.40 13.19 15.14
N ALA A 138 -9.28 12.49 16.27
CA ALA A 138 -10.43 11.99 17.01
C ALA A 138 -11.36 13.14 17.47
N ALA A 139 -12.65 13.04 17.14
CA ALA A 139 -13.66 14.03 17.51
C ALA A 139 -13.86 14.15 19.03
N ARG A 140 -13.64 13.06 19.77
CA ARG A 140 -13.74 13.02 21.24
C ARG A 140 -12.47 12.47 21.85
N LYS A 141 -11.96 13.12 22.88
CA LYS A 141 -10.85 12.61 23.70
C LYS A 141 -11.38 11.68 24.79
N THR A 142 -10.65 10.59 25.03
CA THR A 142 -10.99 9.58 26.04
C THR A 142 -10.50 9.94 27.44
N GLY A 143 -9.59 10.91 27.56
CA GLY A 143 -8.90 11.25 28.81
C GLY A 143 -7.81 10.24 29.24
N LYS A 144 -7.68 9.11 28.55
CA LYS A 144 -6.64 8.10 28.84
C LYS A 144 -5.31 8.49 28.19
N ARG A 145 -4.21 8.19 28.89
CA ARG A 145 -2.84 8.38 28.41
C ARG A 145 -2.19 7.04 28.12
N VAL A 146 -1.49 6.93 26.99
CA VAL A 146 -0.81 5.71 26.57
C VAL A 146 0.63 6.03 26.18
N ALA A 147 1.58 5.23 26.67
CA ALA A 147 2.97 5.29 26.25
C ALA A 147 3.24 4.14 25.25
N VAL A 148 3.86 4.46 24.13
CA VAL A 148 4.35 3.47 23.15
C VAL A 148 5.86 3.57 23.11
N VAL A 149 6.57 2.46 23.30
CA VAL A 149 8.04 2.41 23.33
C VAL A 149 8.56 1.82 22.03
N GLY A 150 9.35 2.60 21.28
CA GLY A 150 9.90 2.28 19.97
C GLY A 150 9.09 2.87 18.82
N SER A 151 9.75 3.61 17.92
CA SER A 151 9.12 4.31 16.78
C SER A 151 9.24 3.57 15.43
N GLY A 152 9.46 2.26 15.46
CA GLY A 152 9.36 1.43 14.26
C GLY A 152 7.92 1.34 13.72
N PRO A 153 7.70 0.61 12.61
CA PRO A 153 6.38 0.47 11.99
C PRO A 153 5.28 0.05 12.99
N ALA A 154 5.58 -0.91 13.87
CA ALA A 154 4.63 -1.39 14.87
C ALA A 154 4.22 -0.29 15.87
N GLY A 155 5.19 0.47 16.39
CA GLY A 155 4.93 1.54 17.35
C GLY A 155 4.19 2.72 16.72
N MET A 156 4.57 3.12 15.51
CA MET A 156 3.86 4.19 14.79
C MET A 156 2.43 3.78 14.41
N ALA A 157 2.20 2.53 13.96
CA ALA A 157 0.86 2.02 13.68
C ALA A 157 -0.01 2.00 14.94
N ALA A 158 0.50 1.45 16.04
CA ALA A 158 -0.20 1.43 17.32
C ALA A 158 -0.52 2.84 17.82
N ALA A 159 0.45 3.75 17.76
CA ALA A 159 0.25 5.14 18.17
C ALA A 159 -0.80 5.86 17.30
N GLN A 160 -0.79 5.64 15.98
CA GLN A 160 -1.78 6.20 15.06
C GLN A 160 -3.19 5.71 15.40
N GLN A 161 -3.39 4.39 15.55
CA GLN A 161 -4.70 3.82 15.86
C GLN A 161 -5.23 4.32 17.21
N LEU A 162 -4.38 4.36 18.24
CA LEU A 162 -4.75 4.86 19.56
C LEU A 162 -5.07 6.37 19.56
N ALA A 163 -4.33 7.17 18.78
CA ALA A 163 -4.60 8.59 18.62
C ALA A 163 -5.94 8.84 17.90
N ARG A 164 -6.26 8.05 16.87
CA ARG A 164 -7.56 8.06 16.16
C ARG A 164 -8.71 7.62 17.07
N ALA A 165 -8.46 6.70 18.01
CA ALA A 165 -9.42 6.32 19.06
C ALA A 165 -9.58 7.39 20.17
N GLY A 166 -8.82 8.49 20.13
CA GLY A 166 -8.96 9.61 21.06
C GLY A 166 -8.13 9.49 22.34
N HIS A 167 -7.13 8.60 22.39
CA HIS A 167 -6.17 8.56 23.49
C HIS A 167 -5.09 9.64 23.34
N ALA A 168 -4.53 10.09 24.47
CA ALA A 168 -3.32 10.91 24.47
C ALA A 168 -2.11 9.99 24.45
N VAL A 169 -1.48 9.86 23.27
CA VAL A 169 -0.39 8.90 23.04
C VAL A 169 0.94 9.62 23.04
N THR A 170 1.92 9.10 23.78
CA THR A 170 3.32 9.52 23.70
C THR A 170 4.16 8.37 23.15
N LEU A 171 4.83 8.62 22.02
CA LEU A 171 5.75 7.68 21.39
C LEU A 171 7.19 7.99 21.85
N PHE A 172 7.85 7.03 22.48
CA PHE A 172 9.22 7.15 22.96
C PHE A 172 10.17 6.43 22.00
N GLU A 173 11.23 7.11 21.57
CA GLU A 173 12.28 6.56 20.71
C GLU A 173 13.64 6.77 21.38
N LYS A 174 14.51 5.76 21.28
CA LYS A 174 15.88 5.83 21.78
C LYS A 174 16.80 6.61 20.83
N GLN A 175 16.59 6.45 19.52
CA GLN A 175 17.38 7.08 18.48
C GLN A 175 17.01 8.56 18.25
N ASP A 176 17.90 9.31 17.61
CA ASP A 176 17.71 10.74 17.33
C ASP A 176 16.56 11.02 16.35
N ARG A 177 16.15 10.03 15.55
CA ARG A 177 15.09 10.15 14.54
C ARG A 177 14.13 8.98 14.63
N ILE A 178 12.85 9.26 14.38
CA ILE A 178 11.80 8.24 14.34
C ILE A 178 11.89 7.35 13.10
N GLY A 179 11.26 6.18 13.16
CA GLY A 179 11.08 5.24 12.04
C GLY A 179 11.78 3.89 12.22
N GLY A 180 12.60 3.73 13.26
CA GLY A 180 13.33 2.49 13.51
C GLY A 180 14.21 2.07 12.32
N LEU A 181 14.14 0.79 11.94
CA LEU A 181 14.90 0.26 10.80
C LEU A 181 14.45 0.81 9.44
N LEU A 182 13.25 1.38 9.31
CA LEU A 182 12.88 2.09 8.07
C LEU A 182 13.74 3.34 7.86
N ARG A 183 14.33 3.88 8.93
CA ARG A 183 15.16 5.09 8.88
C ARG A 183 16.65 4.81 8.83
N TYR A 184 17.10 3.79 9.55
CA TYR A 184 18.52 3.49 9.78
C TYR A 184 18.98 2.13 9.25
N GLY A 185 18.07 1.35 8.64
CA GLY A 185 18.37 0.05 8.04
C GLY A 185 18.79 0.14 6.57
#